data_AF-A0A8D2GMQ3-F1
#
_entry.id   AF-A0A8D2GMQ3-F1
#
_cell.length_a   1.000
_cell.length_b   1.000
_cell.length_c   1.000
_cell.angle_alpha   90.00
_cell.angle_beta   90.00
_cell.angle_gamma   90.00
#
_symmetry.space_group_name_H-M   'P 1'
#
loop_
_entity.id
_entity.type
_entity.pdbx_description
1 polymer ?
#
loop_
_entity_poly.entity_id
_entity_poly.type
_entity_poly.pdbx_seq_one_letter_code
_entity_poly.pdbx_strand_id
1 'polypeptide(L)'
;MCPSVRSLLLLASLVLLEHLGSARNLPRSTPVPACPRCHNLSQTLLSTVDSALQNAIEILEHYPCSAEEVNHEDITKNRTNTVKACLPQELAQNENCLASRETSFIIKGSSLTSGRTSWNTTLCFSSIYEDLKMYQLELKAINEKLLMDPKGQIYEDKALLAAVDYLMQAVNVNNETVPQTPSPEAPSPNLYRTKTKLCILLHALRIRAVTIDRVMSYLNSS
;
A
#
# COMPACT_ATOMS: atom_id res chain seq x y z
N MET A 1 -60.37 24.89 45.41
CA MET A 1 -59.60 25.15 44.17
C MET A 1 -58.49 24.11 44.10
N CYS A 2 -58.63 23.10 43.25
CA CYS A 2 -57.64 22.04 43.07
C CYS A 2 -57.14 22.09 41.63
N PRO A 3 -55.83 22.22 41.37
CA PRO A 3 -55.31 22.17 40.02
C PRO A 3 -55.45 20.74 39.47
N SER A 4 -55.92 20.67 38.24
CA SER A 4 -56.24 19.44 37.51
C SER A 4 -55.00 18.56 37.35
N VAL A 5 -55.07 17.35 37.90
CA VAL A 5 -54.06 16.28 37.83
C VAL A 5 -53.64 15.97 36.38
N ARG A 6 -54.49 16.29 35.38
CA ARG A 6 -54.17 16.16 33.95
C ARG A 6 -53.06 17.09 33.47
N SER A 7 -52.90 18.27 34.08
CA SER A 7 -51.86 19.23 33.67
C SER A 7 -50.46 18.85 34.16
N LEU A 8 -50.38 18.18 35.31
CA LEU A 8 -49.12 17.70 35.90
C LEU A 8 -48.58 16.46 35.16
N LEU A 9 -49.46 15.58 34.70
CA LEU A 9 -49.07 14.40 33.90
C LEU A 9 -48.51 14.77 32.52
N LEU A 10 -49.06 15.80 31.88
CA LEU A 10 -48.59 16.28 30.57
C LEU A 10 -47.19 16.90 30.67
N LEU A 11 -46.92 17.70 31.71
CA LEU A 11 -45.59 18.28 31.95
C LEU A 11 -44.54 17.20 32.27
N ALA A 12 -44.89 16.16 33.02
CA ALA A 12 -44.00 15.04 33.30
C ALA A 12 -43.65 14.23 32.04
N SER A 13 -44.61 14.05 31.11
CA SER A 13 -44.37 13.35 29.86
C SER A 13 -43.48 14.12 28.87
N LEU A 14 -43.55 15.45 28.85
CA LEU A 14 -42.72 16.31 28.00
C LEU A 14 -41.26 16.36 28.46
N VAL A 15 -41.01 16.37 29.77
CA VAL A 15 -39.64 16.34 30.33
C VAL A 15 -38.96 14.98 30.07
N LEU A 16 -39.73 13.88 30.09
CA LEU A 16 -39.21 12.56 29.73
C LEU A 16 -38.85 12.43 28.25
N LEU A 17 -39.60 13.05 27.33
CA LEU A 17 -39.26 13.05 25.90
C LEU A 17 -38.00 13.87 25.57
N GLU A 18 -37.74 14.97 26.27
CA GLU A 18 -36.50 15.75 26.10
C GLU A 18 -35.26 14.95 26.56
N HIS A 19 -35.40 14.11 27.60
CA HIS A 19 -34.31 13.24 28.05
C HIS A 19 -34.07 12.01 27.15
N LEU A 20 -35.04 11.57 26.36
CA LEU A 20 -34.85 10.51 25.35
C LEU A 20 -34.27 11.04 24.02
N GLY A 21 -34.23 12.36 23.81
CA GLY A 21 -33.75 12.99 22.57
C GLY A 21 -32.23 13.03 22.39
N SER A 22 -31.44 12.69 23.42
CA SER A 22 -29.98 12.89 23.41
C SER A 22 -29.20 11.62 23.76
N ALA A 23 -29.38 10.57 22.97
CA ALA A 23 -28.48 9.42 22.97
C ALA A 23 -28.45 8.74 21.59
N ARG A 24 -28.18 9.51 20.53
CA ARG A 24 -27.60 8.95 19.30
C ARG A 24 -26.11 9.23 19.28
N ASN A 25 -25.37 8.56 20.17
CA ASN A 25 -23.96 8.30 19.94
C ASN A 25 -23.88 7.22 18.84
N LEU A 26 -24.20 7.60 17.60
CA LEU A 26 -23.75 6.84 16.45
C LEU A 26 -22.22 6.79 16.54
N PRO A 27 -21.58 5.62 16.39
CA PRO A 27 -20.14 5.59 16.19
C PRO A 27 -19.86 6.52 15.02
N ARG A 28 -19.15 7.62 15.30
CA ARG A 28 -18.68 8.51 14.26
C ARG A 28 -17.81 7.64 13.38
N SER A 29 -18.29 7.32 12.17
CA SER A 29 -17.49 6.67 11.16
C SER A 29 -16.26 7.54 11.01
N THR A 30 -15.14 7.08 11.54
CA THR A 30 -13.85 7.69 11.25
C THR A 30 -13.74 7.72 9.74
N PRO A 31 -13.37 8.86 9.13
CA PRO A 31 -13.11 8.90 7.70
C PRO A 31 -12.11 7.77 7.40
N VAL A 32 -12.43 6.89 6.46
CA VAL A 32 -11.44 6.01 5.84
C VAL A 32 -10.25 6.91 5.47
N PRO A 33 -8.99 6.52 5.74
CA PRO A 33 -7.84 7.29 5.28
C PRO A 33 -7.96 7.47 3.77
N ALA A 34 -8.48 8.62 3.35
CA ALA A 34 -8.75 8.89 1.96
C ALA A 34 -7.42 9.39 1.37
N CYS A 35 -6.94 8.70 0.34
CA CYS A 35 -5.82 9.17 -0.46
C CYS A 35 -6.33 9.60 -1.84
N PRO A 36 -6.71 10.88 -2.03
CA PRO A 36 -7.40 11.33 -3.24
C PRO A 36 -6.53 11.27 -4.50
N ARG A 37 -5.19 11.28 -4.33
CA ARG A 37 -4.22 11.26 -5.43
C ARG A 37 -3.61 9.89 -5.67
N CYS A 38 -3.86 8.90 -4.83
CA CYS A 38 -3.14 7.63 -4.88
C CYS A 38 -3.35 6.86 -6.18
N HIS A 39 -4.52 6.94 -6.81
CA HIS A 39 -4.76 6.30 -8.11
C HIS A 39 -3.91 6.93 -9.23
N ASN A 40 -3.85 8.26 -9.33
CA ASN A 40 -2.99 8.90 -10.32
C ASN A 40 -1.50 8.65 -10.03
N LEU A 41 -1.12 8.63 -8.76
CA LEU A 41 0.26 8.33 -8.34
C LEU A 41 0.64 6.86 -8.58
N SER A 42 -0.30 5.91 -8.44
CA SER A 42 -0.05 4.49 -8.77
C SER A 42 0.16 4.29 -10.26
N GLN A 43 -0.65 4.97 -11.09
CA GLN A 43 -0.48 4.95 -12.54
C GLN A 43 0.87 5.56 -12.95
N THR A 44 1.26 6.65 -12.31
CA THR A 44 2.56 7.29 -12.53
C THR A 44 3.71 6.37 -12.13
N LEU A 45 3.61 5.70 -10.98
CA LEU A 45 4.59 4.70 -10.57
C LEU A 45 4.68 3.56 -11.57
N LEU A 46 3.55 3.00 -12.00
CA LEU A 46 3.54 1.91 -12.97
C LEU A 46 4.20 2.31 -14.29
N SER A 47 3.83 3.47 -14.83
CA SER A 47 4.39 3.99 -16.09
C SER A 47 5.88 4.29 -16.00
N THR A 48 6.34 4.85 -14.88
CA THR A 48 7.77 5.12 -14.66
C THR A 48 8.54 3.82 -14.50
N VAL A 49 8.05 2.85 -13.73
CA VAL A 49 8.68 1.52 -13.61
C VAL A 49 8.75 0.80 -14.95
N ASP A 50 7.69 0.85 -15.76
CA ASP A 50 7.68 0.27 -17.11
C ASP A 50 8.76 0.88 -17.99
N SER A 51 8.84 2.22 -18.02
CA SER A 51 9.84 2.94 -18.82
C SER A 51 11.25 2.62 -18.36
N ALA A 52 11.45 2.60 -17.04
CA ALA A 52 12.74 2.34 -16.43
C ALA A 52 13.19 0.88 -16.67
N LEU A 53 12.27 -0.09 -16.57
CA LEU A 53 12.54 -1.48 -16.90
C LEU A 53 12.91 -1.65 -18.38
N GLN A 54 12.19 -1.02 -19.31
CA GLN A 54 12.52 -1.10 -20.73
C GLN A 54 13.90 -0.50 -21.03
N ASN A 55 14.20 0.66 -20.46
CA ASN A 55 15.53 1.28 -20.57
C ASN A 55 16.63 0.35 -20.02
N ALA A 56 16.37 -0.33 -18.90
CA ALA A 56 17.32 -1.27 -18.32
C ALA A 56 17.55 -2.48 -19.25
N ILE A 57 16.51 -3.05 -19.84
CA ILE A 57 16.60 -4.16 -20.79
C ILE A 57 17.45 -3.76 -22.01
N GLU A 58 17.22 -2.57 -22.56
CA GLU A 58 17.97 -2.06 -23.72
C GLU A 58 19.46 -1.82 -23.38
N ILE A 59 19.75 -1.16 -22.26
CA ILE A 59 21.13 -0.82 -21.87
C ILE A 59 21.91 -2.08 -21.43
N LEU A 60 21.21 -3.06 -20.88
CA LEU A 60 21.78 -4.28 -20.31
C LEU A 60 21.55 -5.50 -21.20
N GLU A 61 21.49 -5.34 -22.52
CA GLU A 61 21.25 -6.40 -23.53
C GLU A 61 22.07 -7.70 -23.30
N HIS A 62 23.28 -7.58 -22.75
CA HIS A 62 24.19 -8.71 -22.50
C HIS A 62 24.08 -9.30 -21.07
N TYR A 63 23.08 -8.89 -20.30
CA TYR A 63 22.81 -9.34 -18.94
C TYR A 63 21.43 -10.00 -18.88
N PRO A 64 21.21 -10.95 -17.96
CA PRO A 64 19.91 -11.59 -17.80
C PRO A 64 18.89 -10.58 -17.24
N CYS A 65 18.16 -9.92 -18.13
CA CYS A 65 17.23 -8.83 -17.82
C CYS A 65 15.85 -9.04 -18.43
N SER A 66 15.67 -10.04 -19.30
CA SER A 66 14.34 -10.43 -19.80
C SER A 66 13.50 -11.02 -18.68
N ALA A 67 12.18 -11.05 -18.87
CA ALA A 67 11.27 -11.62 -17.88
C ALA A 67 11.51 -13.12 -17.67
N GLU A 68 11.98 -13.82 -18.70
CA GLU A 68 12.23 -15.26 -18.70
C GLU A 68 13.55 -15.64 -18.02
N GLU A 69 14.56 -14.77 -18.07
CA GLU A 69 15.90 -15.02 -17.52
C GLU A 69 16.05 -14.54 -16.07
N VAL A 70 15.25 -13.56 -15.67
CA VAL A 70 15.38 -12.91 -14.36
C VAL A 70 14.79 -13.79 -13.26
N ASN A 71 15.49 -13.88 -12.12
CA ASN A 71 14.90 -14.47 -10.92
C ASN A 71 13.85 -13.51 -10.34
N HIS A 72 12.58 -13.92 -10.30
CA HIS A 72 11.48 -13.14 -9.70
C HIS A 72 11.49 -13.21 -8.18
N GLU A 73 12.57 -12.73 -7.56
CA GLU A 73 12.68 -12.66 -6.12
C GLU A 73 11.77 -11.56 -5.54
N ASP A 74 10.90 -11.93 -4.60
CA ASP A 74 10.14 -10.97 -3.81
C ASP A 74 10.98 -10.46 -2.64
N ILE A 75 11.56 -9.28 -2.81
CA ILE A 75 12.40 -8.64 -1.79
C ILE A 75 11.62 -8.27 -0.51
N THR A 76 10.27 -8.26 -0.56
CA THR A 76 9.42 -7.90 0.59
C THR A 76 8.86 -9.11 1.34
N LYS A 77 9.08 -10.33 0.83
CA LYS A 77 8.50 -11.62 1.29
C LYS A 77 8.54 -11.88 2.81
N ASN A 78 9.59 -11.42 3.49
CA ASN A 78 9.79 -11.65 4.93
C ASN A 78 9.47 -10.41 5.80
N ARG A 79 9.06 -9.30 5.21
CA ARG A 79 8.82 -8.03 5.91
C ARG A 79 7.35 -7.64 5.88
N THR A 80 6.70 -7.80 4.75
CA THR A 80 5.32 -7.38 4.52
C THR A 80 4.55 -8.48 3.79
N ASN A 81 3.22 -8.47 3.94
CA ASN A 81 2.35 -9.25 3.08
C ASN A 81 1.26 -8.33 2.52
N THR A 82 1.68 -7.45 1.62
CA THR A 82 0.82 -6.43 1.02
C THR A 82 -0.35 -7.04 0.26
N VAL A 83 -0.17 -8.21 -0.38
CA VAL A 83 -1.26 -8.92 -1.05
C VAL A 83 -2.36 -9.29 -0.04
N LYS A 84 -1.99 -9.85 1.11
CA LYS A 84 -2.94 -10.18 2.18
C LYS A 84 -3.56 -8.94 2.82
N ALA A 85 -2.75 -7.91 3.07
CA ALA A 85 -3.21 -6.67 3.71
C ALA A 85 -4.16 -5.85 2.84
N CYS A 86 -4.02 -5.95 1.51
CA CYS A 86 -4.78 -5.20 0.52
C CYS A 86 -5.83 -6.05 -0.22
N LEU A 87 -6.15 -7.25 0.25
CA LEU A 87 -7.20 -8.05 -0.38
C LEU A 87 -8.57 -7.49 0.02
N PRO A 88 -9.43 -7.09 -0.94
CA PRO A 88 -10.81 -6.70 -0.65
C PRO A 88 -11.55 -7.82 0.06
N GLN A 89 -12.40 -7.47 1.04
CA GLN A 89 -13.09 -8.45 1.87
C GLN A 89 -14.04 -9.35 1.05
N GLU A 90 -14.61 -8.82 -0.03
CA GLU A 90 -15.47 -9.54 -0.97
C GLU A 90 -14.70 -10.68 -1.67
N LEU A 91 -13.41 -10.50 -1.91
CA LEU A 91 -12.54 -11.51 -2.50
C LEU A 91 -11.96 -12.47 -1.44
N ALA A 92 -11.82 -12.01 -0.19
CA ALA A 92 -11.34 -12.81 0.93
C ALA A 92 -12.35 -13.87 1.39
N GLN A 93 -13.65 -13.65 1.19
CA GLN A 93 -14.72 -14.60 1.54
C GLN A 93 -14.79 -15.81 0.59
N ASN A 94 -14.25 -15.68 -0.63
CA ASN A 94 -14.09 -16.82 -1.53
C ASN A 94 -12.83 -17.58 -1.11
N GLU A 95 -12.98 -18.59 -0.25
CA GLU A 95 -11.88 -19.43 0.24
C GLU A 95 -11.00 -19.96 -0.89
N ASN A 96 -11.57 -20.19 -2.08
CA ASN A 96 -10.85 -20.65 -3.28
C ASN A 96 -9.75 -19.68 -3.79
N CYS A 97 -9.79 -18.39 -3.48
CA CYS A 97 -8.76 -17.43 -3.93
C CYS A 97 -7.50 -17.44 -3.04
N LEU A 98 -7.61 -17.89 -1.78
CA LEU A 98 -6.51 -17.90 -0.80
C LEU A 98 -6.19 -19.30 -0.23
N ALA A 99 -6.90 -20.35 -0.65
CA ALA A 99 -6.85 -21.71 -0.11
C ALA A 99 -5.47 -22.42 -0.13
N SER A 100 -4.39 -21.80 -0.62
CA SER A 100 -3.08 -22.44 -0.67
C SER A 100 -2.17 -22.18 0.55
N ARG A 101 -2.60 -21.49 1.62
CA ARG A 101 -1.81 -21.50 2.88
C ARG A 101 -2.63 -21.23 4.13
N GLU A 102 -2.46 -22.12 5.11
CA GLU A 102 -3.10 -22.14 6.43
C GLU A 102 -3.11 -20.78 7.15
N THR A 103 -4.23 -20.06 7.03
CA THR A 103 -4.81 -19.30 8.15
C THR A 103 -6.30 -19.20 7.90
N SER A 104 -7.09 -20.04 8.58
CA SER A 104 -8.55 -19.92 8.63
C SER A 104 -8.92 -18.52 9.14
N PHE A 105 -9.47 -17.68 8.27
CA PHE A 105 -10.02 -16.40 8.68
C PHE A 105 -11.32 -16.67 9.45
N ILE A 106 -11.26 -16.66 10.77
CA ILE A 106 -12.46 -16.73 11.61
C ILE A 106 -13.16 -15.36 11.50
N ILE A 107 -14.07 -15.22 10.55
CA ILE A 107 -15.03 -14.10 10.54
C ILE A 107 -16.23 -14.54 11.37
N LYS A 108 -16.32 -14.06 12.62
CA LYS A 108 -17.54 -14.17 13.42
C LYS A 108 -18.63 -13.35 12.73
N GLY A 109 -19.71 -14.02 12.33
CA GLY A 109 -20.81 -13.42 11.60
C GLY A 109 -21.46 -12.25 12.35
N SER A 110 -21.71 -11.17 11.62
CA SER A 110 -22.61 -10.11 12.04
C SER A 110 -23.47 -9.64 10.87
N SER A 111 -24.76 -9.56 11.17
CA SER A 111 -25.93 -9.36 10.31
C SER A 111 -25.94 -8.05 9.50
N LEU A 112 -26.33 -8.19 8.23
CA LEU A 112 -27.06 -7.26 7.35
C LEU A 112 -27.03 -5.76 7.71
N THR A 113 -26.12 -5.01 7.08
CA THR A 113 -26.43 -3.75 6.36
C THR A 113 -25.43 -3.57 5.22
N SER A 114 -25.90 -3.14 4.06
CA SER A 114 -25.13 -2.87 2.86
C SER A 114 -24.21 -1.66 3.03
N GLY A 115 -23.12 -1.83 3.77
CA GLY A 115 -21.96 -0.96 3.75
C GLY A 115 -20.75 -1.88 3.76
N ARG A 116 -19.86 -1.77 2.75
CA ARG A 116 -18.60 -2.53 2.72
C ARG A 116 -17.95 -2.38 4.10
N THR A 117 -17.94 -3.47 4.85
CA THR A 117 -17.23 -3.57 6.13
C THR A 117 -15.84 -3.03 5.89
N SER A 118 -15.43 -2.04 6.69
CA SER A 118 -14.24 -1.21 6.43
C SER A 118 -13.04 -2.11 6.11
N TRP A 119 -12.70 -2.23 4.83
CA TRP A 119 -11.39 -2.72 4.40
C TRP A 119 -10.41 -1.99 5.29
N ASN A 120 -9.55 -2.73 6.00
CA ASN A 120 -8.46 -2.16 6.78
C ASN A 120 -7.44 -1.46 5.87
N THR A 121 -7.88 -0.32 5.34
CA THR A 121 -7.18 0.51 4.35
C THR A 121 -5.92 1.05 4.98
N THR A 122 -5.94 1.30 6.29
CA THR A 122 -4.76 1.62 7.10
C THR A 122 -3.69 0.55 7.00
N LEU A 123 -4.03 -0.73 7.24
CA LEU A 123 -3.06 -1.84 7.15
C LEU A 123 -2.56 -2.07 5.72
N CYS A 124 -3.44 -1.88 4.74
CA CYS A 124 -3.05 -1.93 3.33
C CYS A 124 -2.04 -0.83 2.98
N PHE A 125 -2.36 0.43 3.30
CA PHE A 125 -1.50 1.58 3.03
C PHE A 125 -0.18 1.52 3.79
N SER A 126 -0.17 1.07 5.05
CA SER A 126 1.09 0.86 5.78
C SER A 126 1.95 -0.22 5.14
N SER A 127 1.35 -1.30 4.61
CA SER A 127 2.10 -2.35 3.92
C SER A 127 2.67 -1.86 2.59
N ILE A 128 1.90 -1.06 1.83
CA ILE A 128 2.37 -0.42 0.59
C ILE A 128 3.52 0.55 0.89
N TYR A 129 3.42 1.35 1.95
CA TYR A 129 4.47 2.26 2.38
C TYR A 129 5.80 1.53 2.65
N GLU A 130 5.75 0.44 3.43
CA GLU A 130 6.95 -0.33 3.76
C GLU A 130 7.55 -1.04 2.54
N ASP A 131 6.72 -1.52 1.61
CA ASP A 131 7.19 -2.03 0.31
C ASP A 131 7.96 -0.96 -0.46
N LEU A 132 7.34 0.19 -0.68
CA LEU A 132 7.94 1.30 -1.46
C LEU A 132 9.24 1.79 -0.82
N LYS A 133 9.29 1.87 0.51
CA LYS A 133 10.48 2.24 1.26
C LYS A 133 11.64 1.26 1.04
N MET A 134 11.37 -0.05 1.03
CA MET A 134 12.39 -1.07 0.73
C MET A 134 12.90 -0.93 -0.71
N TYR A 135 11.99 -0.81 -1.68
CA TYR A 135 12.38 -0.60 -3.08
C TYR A 135 13.20 0.68 -3.26
N GLN A 136 12.82 1.77 -2.60
CA GLN A 136 13.56 3.03 -2.66
C GLN A 136 15.00 2.89 -2.16
N LEU A 137 15.19 2.23 -1.01
CA LEU A 137 16.50 1.99 -0.41
C LEU A 137 17.39 1.16 -1.34
N GLU A 138 16.85 0.08 -1.90
CA GLU A 138 17.57 -0.80 -2.81
C GLU A 138 17.93 -0.09 -4.13
N LEU A 139 17.01 0.70 -4.71
CA LEU A 139 17.26 1.49 -5.91
C LEU A 139 18.39 2.51 -5.68
N LYS A 140 18.37 3.24 -4.55
CA LYS A 140 19.42 4.19 -4.18
C LYS A 140 20.78 3.50 -4.02
N ALA A 141 20.82 2.38 -3.30
CA ALA A 141 22.05 1.62 -3.08
C ALA A 141 22.64 1.04 -4.38
N ILE A 142 21.79 0.63 -5.32
CA ILE A 142 22.23 0.20 -6.65
C ILE A 142 22.76 1.39 -7.45
N ASN A 143 22.05 2.52 -7.46
CA ASN A 143 22.47 3.73 -8.17
C ASN A 143 23.85 4.21 -7.70
N GLU A 144 24.08 4.28 -6.39
CA GLU A 144 25.39 4.62 -5.81
C GLU A 144 26.52 3.70 -6.31
N LYS A 145 26.24 2.40 -6.47
CA LYS A 145 27.22 1.44 -7.00
C LYS A 145 27.42 1.57 -8.51
N LEU A 146 26.38 1.96 -9.26
CA LEU A 146 26.47 2.18 -10.71
C LEU A 146 27.19 3.49 -11.07
N LEU A 147 27.19 4.49 -10.18
CA LEU A 147 28.00 5.71 -10.36
C LEU A 147 29.51 5.40 -10.45
N MET A 148 29.94 4.25 -9.93
CA MET A 148 31.31 3.78 -9.99
C MET A 148 31.62 3.01 -11.29
N ASP A 149 30.66 2.85 -12.21
CA ASP A 149 30.87 2.15 -13.48
C ASP A 149 31.69 3.03 -14.46
N PRO A 150 32.93 2.65 -14.80
CA PRO A 150 33.76 3.41 -15.74
C PRO A 150 33.19 3.47 -17.15
N LYS A 151 32.23 2.60 -17.50
CA LYS A 151 31.54 2.62 -18.80
C LYS A 151 30.40 3.64 -18.86
N GLY A 152 30.04 4.28 -17.74
CA GLY A 152 28.99 5.31 -17.72
C GLY A 152 27.60 4.80 -18.11
N GLN A 153 27.33 3.49 -17.99
CA GLN A 153 25.98 2.93 -18.12
C GLN A 153 25.19 3.31 -16.85
N ILE A 154 24.88 4.60 -16.75
CA ILE A 154 24.19 5.20 -15.63
C ILE A 154 22.71 4.86 -15.75
N TYR A 155 22.23 4.10 -14.79
CA TYR A 155 20.80 3.94 -14.56
C TYR A 155 20.42 4.84 -13.38
N GLU A 156 20.26 6.14 -13.64
CA GLU A 156 19.69 7.07 -12.67
C GLU A 156 18.31 7.51 -13.16
N ASP A 157 17.29 6.72 -12.83
CA ASP A 157 15.91 7.08 -13.15
C ASP A 157 15.32 7.94 -12.02
N LYS A 158 15.62 9.25 -12.09
CA LYS A 158 15.10 10.25 -11.14
C LYS A 158 13.57 10.31 -11.14
N ALA A 159 12.94 10.03 -12.28
CA ALA A 159 11.48 10.03 -12.39
C ALA A 159 10.89 8.85 -11.61
N LEU A 160 11.49 7.65 -11.72
CA LEU A 160 11.12 6.49 -10.93
C LEU A 160 11.27 6.74 -9.43
N LEU A 161 12.42 7.24 -8.98
CA LEU A 161 12.65 7.53 -7.55
C LEU A 161 11.64 8.56 -7.02
N ALA A 162 11.35 9.61 -7.79
CA ALA A 162 10.34 10.60 -7.43
C ALA A 162 8.92 10.00 -7.38
N ALA A 163 8.57 9.12 -8.32
CA ALA A 163 7.26 8.45 -8.31
C ALA A 163 7.09 7.55 -7.08
N VAL A 164 8.14 6.82 -6.68
CA VAL A 164 8.18 6.04 -5.43
C VAL A 164 7.98 6.98 -4.24
N ASP A 165 8.70 8.09 -4.17
CA ASP A 165 8.60 9.08 -3.08
C ASP A 165 7.20 9.69 -2.96
N TYR A 166 6.62 10.12 -4.08
CA TYR A 166 5.29 10.73 -4.06
C TYR A 166 4.21 9.77 -3.63
N LEU A 167 4.23 8.52 -4.11
CA LEU A 167 3.27 7.53 -3.69
C LEU A 167 3.46 7.14 -2.22
N MET A 168 4.71 6.94 -1.79
CA MET A 168 5.06 6.65 -0.40
C MET A 168 4.54 7.74 0.54
N GLN A 169 4.73 9.02 0.21
CA GLN A 169 4.20 10.15 0.98
C GLN A 169 2.67 10.16 1.00
N ALA A 170 2.02 9.83 -0.12
CA ALA A 170 0.57 9.86 -0.24
C ALA A 170 -0.13 8.74 0.56
N VAL A 171 0.50 7.56 0.67
CA VAL A 171 -0.03 6.44 1.47
C VAL A 171 0.42 6.48 2.93
N ASN A 172 1.28 7.42 3.31
CA ASN A 172 1.81 7.46 4.67
C ASN A 172 0.74 7.90 5.68
N VAL A 173 0.22 6.94 6.46
CA VAL A 173 -0.81 7.19 7.48
C VAL A 173 -0.19 7.63 8.81
N ASN A 174 1.10 7.36 9.04
CA ASN A 174 1.82 7.68 10.26
C ASN A 174 2.97 8.63 9.92
N ASN A 175 2.93 9.88 10.39
CA ASN A 175 3.99 10.89 10.17
C ASN A 175 5.36 10.54 10.83
N GLU A 176 5.68 9.27 11.03
CA GLU A 176 6.95 8.83 11.60
C GLU A 176 8.03 8.81 10.52
N THR A 177 8.90 9.81 10.58
CA THR A 177 10.17 9.80 9.83
C THR A 177 11.19 9.04 10.67
N VAL A 178 11.32 7.73 10.43
CA VAL A 178 12.33 6.92 11.11
C VAL A 178 13.69 7.13 10.43
N PRO A 179 14.74 7.54 11.18
CA PRO A 179 16.09 7.68 10.63
C PRO A 179 16.61 6.34 10.10
N GLN A 180 17.10 6.36 8.86
CA GLN A 180 17.66 5.19 8.20
C GLN A 180 19.08 4.93 8.73
N THR A 181 19.35 3.71 9.20
CA THR A 181 20.70 3.26 9.50
C THR A 181 21.19 2.43 8.31
N PRO A 182 22.23 2.86 7.58
CA PRO A 182 22.78 2.05 6.50
C PRO A 182 23.42 0.78 7.07
N SER A 183 23.08 -0.36 6.48
CA SER A 183 23.74 -1.64 6.77
C SER A 183 25.13 -1.64 6.10
N PRO A 184 26.22 -1.97 6.81
CA PRO A 184 27.54 -2.00 6.21
C PRO A 184 27.76 -3.31 5.46
N GLU A 185 28.07 -3.23 4.17
CA GLU A 185 28.77 -4.29 3.44
C GLU A 185 29.83 -3.70 2.49
N ALA A 186 31.10 -3.96 2.81
CA ALA A 186 32.24 -4.03 1.87
C ALA A 186 32.38 -5.50 1.40
N PRO A 187 33.03 -5.87 0.26
CA PRO A 187 34.05 -5.17 -0.54
C PRO A 187 33.63 -4.90 -2.00
N SER A 188 34.50 -4.24 -2.78
CA SER A 188 34.39 -3.78 -4.18
C SER A 188 33.13 -4.21 -4.98
N PRO A 189 32.39 -3.28 -5.61
CA PRO A 189 31.17 -3.61 -6.33
C PRO A 189 31.48 -4.53 -7.52
N ASN A 190 31.01 -5.79 -7.45
CA ASN A 190 30.86 -6.59 -8.64
C ASN A 190 29.75 -5.94 -9.49
N LEU A 191 30.15 -5.08 -10.43
CA LEU A 191 29.23 -4.32 -11.30
C LEU A 191 28.28 -5.24 -12.08
N TYR A 192 28.73 -6.44 -12.45
CA TYR A 192 27.88 -7.43 -13.11
C TYR A 192 26.72 -7.87 -12.19
N ARG A 193 27.04 -8.16 -10.93
CA ARG A 193 26.04 -8.50 -9.91
C ARG A 193 25.10 -7.34 -9.64
N THR A 194 25.61 -6.11 -9.59
CA THR A 194 24.79 -4.90 -9.40
C THR A 194 23.80 -4.70 -10.55
N LYS A 195 24.24 -4.84 -11.80
CA LYS A 195 23.38 -4.73 -13.00
C LYS A 195 22.32 -5.83 -13.06
N THR A 196 22.69 -7.06 -12.74
CA THR A 196 21.73 -8.17 -12.65
C THR A 196 20.71 -7.92 -11.53
N LYS A 197 21.16 -7.44 -10.36
CA LYS A 197 20.26 -7.08 -9.24
C LYS A 197 19.29 -5.97 -9.62
N LEU A 198 19.72 -4.99 -10.42
CA LEU A 198 18.85 -3.93 -10.92
C LEU A 198 17.68 -4.51 -11.73
N CYS A 199 17.94 -5.42 -12.66
CA CYS A 199 16.90 -6.08 -13.45
C CYS A 199 15.90 -6.82 -12.57
N ILE A 200 16.40 -7.63 -11.61
CA ILE A 200 15.56 -8.34 -10.63
C ILE A 200 14.66 -7.35 -9.89
N LEU A 201 15.22 -6.25 -9.40
CA LEU A 201 14.51 -5.25 -8.62
C LEU A 201 13.42 -4.54 -9.44
N LEU A 202 13.70 -4.19 -10.69
CA LEU A 202 12.73 -3.52 -11.56
C LEU A 202 11.57 -4.43 -11.96
N HIS A 203 11.85 -5.69 -12.27
CA HIS A 203 10.80 -6.69 -12.52
C HIS A 203 9.92 -6.91 -11.29
N ALA A 204 10.51 -7.07 -10.11
CA ALA A 204 9.78 -7.22 -8.86
C ALA A 204 8.94 -5.96 -8.54
N LEU A 205 9.53 -4.78 -8.70
CA LEU A 205 8.84 -3.50 -8.48
C LEU A 205 7.68 -3.33 -9.45
N ARG A 206 7.82 -3.74 -10.71
CA ARG A 206 6.73 -3.71 -11.70
C ARG A 206 5.54 -4.54 -11.25
N ILE A 207 5.77 -5.77 -10.79
CA ILE A 207 4.71 -6.65 -10.27
C ILE A 207 4.04 -6.01 -9.05
N ARG A 208 4.82 -5.39 -8.15
CA ARG A 208 4.28 -4.68 -7.00
C ARG A 208 3.49 -3.44 -7.42
N ALA A 209 3.97 -2.66 -8.38
CA ALA A 209 3.29 -1.48 -8.90
C ALA A 209 1.94 -1.83 -9.54
N VAL A 210 1.85 -2.91 -10.31
CA VAL A 210 0.58 -3.46 -10.82
C VAL A 210 -0.37 -3.81 -9.66
N THR A 211 0.14 -4.43 -8.60
CA THR A 211 -0.67 -4.77 -7.42
C THR A 211 -1.20 -3.51 -6.74
N ILE A 212 -0.35 -2.49 -6.54
CA ILE A 212 -0.75 -1.22 -5.95
C ILE A 212 -1.80 -0.52 -6.82
N ASP A 213 -1.58 -0.48 -8.14
CA ASP A 213 -2.50 0.18 -9.08
C ASP A 213 -3.90 -0.47 -9.09
N ARG A 214 -3.96 -1.80 -9.02
CA ARG A 214 -5.24 -2.53 -8.87
C ARG A 214 -5.96 -2.15 -7.59
N VAL A 215 -5.25 -2.04 -6.48
CA VAL A 215 -5.80 -1.63 -5.18
C VAL A 215 -6.32 -0.19 -5.27
N MET A 216 -5.51 0.73 -5.79
CA MET A 216 -5.92 2.13 -5.89
C MET A 216 -7.09 2.33 -6.86
N SER A 217 -7.13 1.57 -7.95
CA SER A 217 -8.26 1.54 -8.89
C SER A 217 -9.54 1.06 -8.20
N TYR A 218 -9.45 -0.03 -7.42
CA TYR A 218 -10.59 -0.55 -6.66
C TYR A 218 -11.13 0.52 -5.69
N LEU A 219 -10.24 1.14 -4.91
CA LEU A 219 -10.60 2.16 -3.93
C LEU A 219 -11.18 3.43 -4.58
N ASN A 220 -10.72 3.79 -5.79
CA ASN A 220 -11.20 4.97 -6.51
C ASN A 220 -12.56 4.74 -7.21
N SER A 221 -12.87 3.49 -7.56
CA SER A 221 -14.18 3.11 -8.15
C SER A 221 -15.29 2.88 -7.12
N SER A 222 -14.97 3.02 -5.84
CA SER A 222 -15.77 2.54 -4.70
C SER A 222 -16.64 3.58 -4.03
#